data_AF-A0A957ETU2-F1
#
_entry.id   AF-A0A957ETU2-F1
#
_cell.length_a   1.000
_cell.length_b   1.000
_cell.length_c   1.000
_cell.angle_alpha   90.00
_cell.angle_beta   90.00
_cell.angle_gamma   90.00
#
_symmetry.space_group_name_H-M   'P 1'
#
loop_
_entity.id
_entity.type
_entity.pdbx_description
1 polymer ?
#
loop_
_entity_poly.entity_id
_entity_poly.type
_entity_poly.pdbx_seq_one_letter_code
_entity_poly.pdbx_strand_id
1 'polypeptide(L)' 'MSESLTFTQAIQASCEAVYYALTNAAALTEWFCDDARINLQENGRLHVWWRNHYYVTGEFTRLV' A
#
# COMPACT_ATOMS: atom_id res chain seq x y z
N MET A 1 11.67 9.39 -19.65
CA MET A 1 10.20 9.51 -19.60
C MET A 1 9.69 8.27 -18.90
N SER A 2 9.01 8.39 -17.76
CA SER A 2 8.40 7.23 -17.09
C SER A 2 7.05 6.95 -17.72
N GLU A 3 6.84 5.74 -18.23
CA GLU A 3 5.52 5.30 -18.66
C GLU A 3 4.64 5.10 -17.42
N SER A 4 3.44 5.69 -17.45
CA SER A 4 2.45 5.54 -16.38
C SER A 4 1.50 4.42 -16.71
N LEU A 5 1.29 3.49 -15.78
CA LEU A 5 0.23 2.48 -15.86
C LEU A 5 -1.00 2.94 -15.08
N THR A 6 -2.19 2.80 -15.68
CA THR A 6 -3.47 3.19 -15.06
C THR A 6 -4.38 1.98 -14.93
N PHE A 7 -4.87 1.72 -13.72
CA PHE A 7 -5.81 0.64 -13.40
C PHE A 7 -7.00 1.19 -12.61
N THR A 8 -8.20 0.69 -12.87
CA THR A 8 -9.44 1.10 -12.20
C THR A 8 -10.27 -0.11 -11.84
N GLN A 9 -10.78 -0.15 -10.60
CA GLN A 9 -11.70 -1.18 -10.13
C GLN A 9 -12.76 -0.55 -9.21
N ALA A 10 -14.04 -0.85 -9.48
CA ALA A 10 -15.13 -0.45 -8.61
C ALA A 10 -15.32 -1.51 -7.50
N ILE A 11 -15.44 -1.06 -6.25
CA ILE A 11 -15.66 -1.90 -5.08
C ILE A 11 -16.76 -1.31 -4.20
N GLN A 12 -17.57 -2.18 -3.58
CA GLN A 12 -18.62 -1.78 -2.65
C GLN A 12 -18.04 -1.64 -1.23
N ALA A 13 -17.29 -0.57 -0.99
CA ALA A 13 -16.70 -0.24 0.30
C ALA A 13 -16.69 1.28 0.53
N SER A 14 -16.62 1.73 1.79
CA SER A 14 -16.45 3.15 2.09
C SER A 14 -15.02 3.60 1.79
N CYS A 15 -14.83 4.90 1.54
CA CYS A 15 -13.49 5.46 1.28
C CYS A 15 -12.52 5.19 2.44
N GLU A 16 -12.99 5.25 3.68
CA GLU A 16 -12.20 5.01 4.89
C GLU A 16 -11.71 3.56 4.95
N ALA A 17 -12.58 2.59 4.61
CA ALA A 17 -12.21 1.18 4.58
C ALA A 17 -11.14 0.90 3.51
N VAL A 18 -11.27 1.51 2.33
CA VAL A 18 -10.28 1.39 1.26
C VAL A 18 -8.95 2.04 1.65
N TYR A 19 -8.99 3.23 2.24
CA TYR A 19 -7.80 3.91 2.73
C TYR A 19 -7.09 3.08 3.80
N TYR A 20 -7.82 2.53 4.78
CA TYR A 20 -7.28 1.63 5.79
C TYR A 20 -6.62 0.39 5.17
N ALA A 21 -7.28 -0.25 4.19
CA ALA A 21 -6.77 -1.44 3.52
C ALA A 21 -5.45 -1.21 2.75
N LEU A 22 -5.16 0.05 2.38
CA LEU A 22 -3.97 0.46 1.64
C LEU A 22 -2.86 1.05 2.52
N THR A 23 -3.18 1.47 3.75
CA THR A 23 -2.27 2.23 4.61
C THR A 23 -1.99 1.56 5.95
N ASN A 24 -2.70 0.48 6.30
CA ASN A 24 -2.45 -0.30 7.49
C ASN A 24 -1.64 -1.56 7.17
N ALA A 25 -0.57 -1.80 7.93
CA ALA A 25 0.32 -2.94 7.70
C ALA A 25 -0.40 -4.29 7.83
N ALA A 26 -1.22 -4.47 8.87
CA ALA A 26 -1.97 -5.72 9.06
C ALA A 26 -3.01 -5.92 7.97
N ALA A 27 -3.66 -4.85 7.50
CA ALA A 27 -4.61 -4.96 6.40
C ALA A 27 -3.93 -5.35 5.08
N LEU A 28 -2.76 -4.79 4.77
CA LEU A 28 -2.00 -5.16 3.57
C LEU A 28 -1.58 -6.64 3.57
N THR A 29 -1.27 -7.20 4.74
CA THR A 29 -0.90 -8.62 4.85
C THR A 29 -2.06 -9.59 4.60
N GLU A 30 -3.31 -9.11 4.66
CA GLU A 30 -4.47 -9.95 4.38
C GLU A 30 -4.72 -10.18 2.89
N TRP A 31 -4.23 -9.30 2.00
CA TRP A 31 -4.59 -9.37 0.58
C TRP A 31 -3.47 -9.04 -0.42
N PHE A 32 -2.42 -8.31 -0.01
CA PHE A 32 -1.43 -7.79 -0.94
C PHE A 32 -0.07 -8.47 -0.80
N CYS A 33 0.49 -8.54 0.41
CA CYS A 33 1.85 -9.02 0.66
C CYS A 33 1.95 -10.01 1.84
N ASP A 34 3.11 -10.63 2.04
CA ASP A 34 3.30 -11.59 3.13
C ASP A 34 3.71 -10.93 4.46
N ASP A 35 4.45 -9.82 4.43
CA ASP A 35 4.63 -8.92 5.58
C ASP A 35 4.86 -7.46 5.14
N ALA A 36 4.50 -6.54 6.03
CA ALA A 36 4.44 -5.11 5.78
C ALA A 36 4.93 -4.32 7.00
N ARG A 37 5.73 -3.27 6.75
CA ARG A 37 6.12 -2.27 7.73
C ARG A 37 5.76 -0.90 7.19
N ILE A 38 4.93 -0.18 7.95
CA ILE A 38 4.44 1.13 7.58
C ILE A 38 4.73 2.11 8.70
N ASN A 39 5.21 3.30 8.33
CA ASN A 39 5.14 4.50 9.13
C ASN A 39 4.18 5.48 8.43
N LEU A 40 2.94 5.59 8.90
CA LEU A 40 1.88 6.36 8.23
C LEU A 40 1.96 7.85 8.61
N GLN A 41 2.90 8.54 7.99
CA GLN A 41 3.05 9.99 8.05
C GLN A 41 3.62 10.48 6.71
N GLU A 42 3.55 11.78 6.42
CA GLU A 42 4.23 12.33 5.25
C GLU A 42 5.75 12.04 5.31
N ASN A 43 6.32 11.59 4.19
CA ASN A 43 7.67 11.04 4.07
C ASN A 43 7.95 9.79 4.93
N GLY A 44 6.90 9.21 5.53
CA GLY A 44 6.97 7.95 6.25
C GLY A 44 7.22 6.78 5.29
N ARG A 45 7.92 5.75 5.79
CA ARG A 45 8.34 4.61 4.98
C ARG A 45 7.22 3.58 4.79
N LEU A 46 7.14 3.05 3.57
CA LEU A 46 6.44 1.82 3.22
C LEU A 46 7.49 0.76 2.88
N HIS A 47 7.39 -0.41 3.50
CA HIS A 47 8.19 -1.58 3.14
C HIS A 47 7.28 -2.81 3.12
N VAL A 48 7.17 -3.47 1.97
CA VAL A 48 6.37 -4.69 1.78
C VAL A 48 7.21 -5.77 1.14
N TRP A 49 6.95 -7.03 1.47
CA TRP A 49 7.67 -8.15 0.87
C TRP A 49 6.79 -9.38 0.70
N TRP A 50 7.26 -10.25 -0.19
CA TRP A 50 6.66 -11.54 -0.53
C TRP A 50 7.67 -12.65 -0.31
N ARG A 51 7.19 -13.85 0.03
CA ARG A 51 8.04 -15.02 0.34
C ARG A 51 8.93 -15.48 -0.82
N ASN A 52 8.62 -15.08 -2.05
CA ASN A 52 9.44 -15.32 -3.24
C ASN A 52 10.59 -14.29 -3.42
N HIS A 53 11.01 -13.63 -2.33
CA HIS A 53 12.13 -12.69 -2.24
C HIS A 53 11.97 -11.37 -2.99
N TYR A 54 10.77 -11.06 -3.48
CA TYR A 54 10.49 -9.70 -3.97
C TYR A 54 10.09 -8.80 -2.80
N TYR A 55 10.51 -7.55 -2.89
CA TYR A 55 10.12 -6.51 -1.96
C TYR A 55 9.97 -5.18 -2.68
N VAL A 56 9.19 -4.28 -2.09
CA VAL A 56 9.04 -2.90 -2.53
C VAL A 56 9.26 -2.00 -1.33
N THR A 57 10.01 -0.92 -1.56
CA THR A 57 10.18 0.17 -0.61
C THR A 57 9.69 1.45 -1.22
N GLY A 58 9.03 2.28 -0.42
CA GLY A 58 8.55 3.58 -0.85
C GLY A 58 8.37 4.54 0.31
N GLU A 59 7.81 5.69 0.00
CA GLU A 59 7.47 6.73 0.96
C GLU A 59 6.11 7.35 0.63
N PHE A 60 5.36 7.70 1.69
CA PHE A 60 4.10 8.41 1.52
C PHE A 60 4.37 9.87 1.20
N THR A 61 4.04 10.30 -0.02
CA THR A 61 4.26 11.70 -0.47
C THR A 61 3.19 12.68 0.03
N ARG A 62 2.00 12.16 0.33
CA ARG A 62 0.85 12.91 0.87
C ARG A 62 -0.11 11.94 1.54
N LEU A 63 -0.75 12.38 2.63
CA LEU A 63 -1.88 11.69 3.26
C LEU A 63 -3.15 12.53 3.10
N VAL A 64 -4.31 11.88 3.13
CA VAL A 64 -5.64 12.49 2.90
C VAL A 64 -6.48 12.33 4.14
#